data_AF-A0A8T8LIN0-F1
#
_entry.id   AF-A0A8T8LIN0-F1
#
_cell.length_a   1.000
_cell.length_b   1.000
_cell.length_c   1.000
_cell.angle_alpha   90.00
_cell.angle_beta   90.00
_cell.angle_gamma   90.00
#
_symmetry.space_group_name_H-M   'P 1'
#
loop_
_entity.id
_entity.type
_entity.pdbx_description
1 polymer ?
#
loop_
_entity_poly.entity_id
_entity_poly.type
_entity_poly.pdbx_seq_one_letter_code
_entity_poly.pdbx_strand_id
1 'polypeptide(L)'
;MLDAALATATTDDGVALSLRIENAGADPVTLQFRTGQRAEFTAYPADEDAEGSAEGRADPVWRYGASQMFTQALGSETIGPGEAVGYEGTWRDPPAGTYRVVGEATATDRDVRAAAVVDVE
;
A
#
# COMPACT_ATOMS: atom_id res chain seq x y z
N MET A 1 -0.25 17.64 6.35
CA MET A 1 0.20 17.08 5.06
C MET A 1 0.59 15.65 5.36
N LEU A 2 0.19 14.68 4.54
CA LEU A 2 0.57 13.29 4.75
C LEU A 2 1.59 12.88 3.70
N ASP A 3 2.69 12.30 4.15
CA ASP A 3 3.74 11.74 3.32
C ASP A 3 3.74 10.23 3.47
N ALA A 4 3.88 9.52 2.35
CA ALA A 4 3.87 8.06 2.32
C ALA A 4 5.19 7.53 1.78
N ALA A 5 5.69 6.47 2.41
CA ALA A 5 6.84 5.71 1.94
C ALA A 5 6.50 4.22 1.96
N LEU A 6 6.80 3.52 0.87
CA LEU A 6 6.66 2.07 0.79
C LEU A 6 8.05 1.44 0.76
N ALA A 7 8.30 0.52 1.68
CA ALA A 7 9.47 -0.34 1.66
C ALA A 7 9.06 -1.76 1.25
N THR A 8 9.90 -2.39 0.43
CA THR A 8 9.80 -3.77 -0.03
C THR A 8 11.06 -4.53 0.39
N ALA A 9 10.90 -5.79 0.80
CA ALA A 9 12.03 -6.67 1.09
C ALA A 9 11.70 -8.12 0.71
N THR A 10 12.56 -8.75 -0.08
CA THR A 10 12.46 -10.18 -0.40
C THR A 10 12.91 -10.99 0.82
N THR A 11 12.13 -11.99 1.20
CA THR A 11 12.35 -12.90 2.33
C THR A 11 12.14 -14.34 1.87
N ASP A 12 12.50 -15.32 2.71
CA ASP A 12 12.25 -16.74 2.43
C ASP A 12 10.76 -17.07 2.24
N ASP A 13 9.85 -16.24 2.79
CA ASP A 13 8.38 -16.43 2.73
C ASP A 13 7.69 -15.58 1.63
N GLY A 14 8.47 -14.85 0.80
CA GLY A 14 7.97 -14.01 -0.28
C GLY A 14 8.47 -12.56 -0.19
N VAL A 15 7.59 -11.58 -0.39
CA VAL A 15 7.93 -10.15 -0.32
C VAL A 15 7.21 -9.49 0.85
N ALA A 16 7.98 -8.99 1.81
CA ALA A 16 7.50 -8.16 2.90
C ALA A 16 7.29 -6.71 2.43
N LEU A 17 6.15 -6.13 2.81
CA LEU A 17 5.70 -4.80 2.43
C LEU A 17 5.46 -3.97 3.69
N SER A 18 6.00 -2.76 3.73
CA SER A 18 5.78 -1.83 4.84
C SER A 18 5.45 -0.44 4.32
N LEU A 19 4.20 -0.03 4.49
CA LEU A 19 3.73 1.32 4.19
C LEU A 19 3.81 2.17 5.45
N ARG A 20 4.64 3.21 5.41
CA ARG A 20 4.71 4.24 6.46
C ARG A 20 4.00 5.50 5.98
N ILE A 21 3.12 6.02 6.82
CA ILE A 21 2.43 7.30 6.58
C ILE A 21 2.75 8.24 7.72
N GLU A 22 3.34 9.38 7.40
CA GLU A 22 3.75 10.42 8.33
C GLU A 22 2.91 11.67 8.15
N ASN A 23 2.55 12.33 9.25
CA ASN A 23 1.96 13.67 9.20
C ASN A 23 3.04 14.74 9.34
N ALA A 24 3.58 15.21 8.21
CA ALA A 24 4.51 16.34 8.17
C ALA A 24 3.83 17.71 8.37
N GLY A 25 2.52 17.74 8.64
CA GLY A 25 1.78 18.97 8.95
C GLY A 25 1.88 19.40 10.41
N ALA A 26 1.39 20.61 10.68
CA ALA A 26 1.33 21.17 12.04
C ALA A 26 0.05 20.77 12.80
N ASP A 27 -0.98 20.26 12.11
CA ASP A 27 -2.27 19.88 12.68
C ASP A 27 -2.47 18.36 12.63
N PRO A 28 -3.14 17.75 13.63
CA PRO A 28 -3.45 16.33 13.60
C PRO A 28 -4.35 15.97 12.40
N VAL A 29 -4.13 14.77 11.86
CA VAL A 29 -4.91 14.25 10.73
C VAL A 29 -5.57 12.94 11.15
N THR A 30 -6.88 12.85 11.00
CA THR A 30 -7.64 11.61 11.22
C THR A 30 -7.93 10.93 9.90
N LEU A 31 -7.61 9.64 9.81
CA LEU A 31 -7.98 8.73 8.74
C LEU A 31 -9.26 7.97 9.11
N GLN A 32 -10.23 7.90 8.20
CA GLN A 32 -11.50 7.18 8.41
C GLN A 32 -11.63 5.96 7.51
N PHE A 33 -11.92 4.81 8.09
CA PHE A 33 -11.98 3.52 7.41
C PHE A 33 -13.38 2.91 7.49
N ARG A 34 -13.79 2.23 6.42
CA ARG A 34 -15.08 1.53 6.35
C ARG A 34 -15.06 0.09 6.88
N THR A 35 -13.86 -0.47 7.03
CA THR A 35 -13.64 -1.84 7.50
C THR A 35 -12.41 -1.88 8.41
N GLY A 36 -12.09 -3.07 8.91
CA GLY A 36 -10.83 -3.33 9.62
C GLY A 36 -9.58 -3.28 8.73
N GLN A 37 -9.73 -3.22 7.40
CA GLN A 37 -8.58 -3.04 6.51
C GLN A 37 -8.06 -1.61 6.64
N ARG A 38 -6.77 -1.45 6.94
CA ARG A 38 -6.09 -0.14 7.04
C ARG A 38 -5.28 0.22 5.80
N ALA A 39 -4.72 -0.79 5.14
CA ALA A 39 -3.96 -0.63 3.91
C ALA A 39 -4.33 -1.69 2.87
N GLU A 40 -4.15 -1.32 1.61
CA GLU A 40 -4.14 -2.21 0.47
C GLU A 40 -2.75 -2.18 -0.16
N PHE A 41 -2.28 -3.34 -0.62
CA PHE A 41 -1.07 -3.46 -1.40
C PHE A 41 -1.40 -4.16 -2.70
N THR A 42 -1.00 -3.57 -3.82
CA THR A 42 -1.28 -4.11 -5.15
C THR A 42 0.01 -4.17 -5.95
N ALA A 43 0.31 -5.35 -6.52
CA ALA A 43 1.48 -5.55 -7.36
C ALA A 43 1.07 -5.56 -8.84
N TYR A 44 1.87 -4.87 -9.65
CA TYR A 44 1.74 -4.77 -11.10
C TYR A 44 3.05 -5.20 -11.77
N PRO A 45 3.02 -5.82 -12.96
CA PRO A 45 4.24 -6.04 -13.74
C PRO A 45 4.91 -4.70 -14.07
N ALA A 46 6.24 -4.65 -14.06
CA ALA A 46 6.99 -3.42 -14.30
C ALA A 46 7.14 -3.04 -15.78
N ASP A 47 7.12 -4.04 -16.69
CA ASP A 47 7.43 -3.91 -18.13
C ASP A 47 6.30 -3.36 -19.02
N GLU A 48 5.12 -3.03 -18.48
CA GLU A 48 4.05 -2.44 -19.30
C GLU A 48 4.27 -0.92 -19.44
N ASP A 49 4.99 -0.53 -20.51
CA ASP A 49 5.05 0.83 -21.05
C ASP A 49 3.63 1.39 -21.22
N ALA A 50 3.16 2.13 -20.21
CA ALA A 50 1.87 2.83 -20.21
C ALA A 50 1.91 4.10 -21.07
N GLU A 51 2.38 4.01 -22.31
CA GLU A 51 2.18 5.05 -23.31
C GLU A 51 0.80 4.87 -23.95
N GLY A 52 -0.21 5.57 -23.43
CA GLY A 52 -1.41 5.82 -24.23
C GLY A 52 -2.77 5.75 -23.54
N SER A 53 -2.86 5.82 -22.21
CA SER A 53 -4.15 6.05 -21.56
C SER A 53 -3.92 6.68 -20.20
N ALA A 54 -4.70 7.72 -19.85
CA ALA A 54 -4.82 8.17 -18.47
C ALA A 54 -5.37 7.08 -17.50
N GLU A 55 -5.62 5.87 -18.04
CA GLU A 55 -6.12 4.65 -17.42
C GLU A 55 -5.36 3.40 -17.93
N GLY A 56 -4.11 3.55 -18.40
CA GLY A 56 -3.27 2.46 -18.91
C GLY A 56 -2.56 1.71 -17.79
N ARG A 57 -3.31 0.97 -16.97
CA ARG A 57 -2.74 0.20 -15.86
C ARG A 57 -2.81 -1.28 -16.23
N ALA A 58 -1.65 -1.92 -16.32
CA ALA A 58 -1.51 -3.38 -16.25
C ALA A 58 -2.50 -3.97 -15.25
N ASP A 59 -3.11 -5.11 -15.56
CA ASP A 59 -3.90 -5.84 -14.57
C ASP A 59 -3.01 -6.22 -13.38
N PRO A 60 -3.47 -6.03 -12.12
CA PRO A 60 -2.67 -6.39 -10.98
C PRO A 60 -2.48 -7.91 -10.92
N VAL A 61 -1.24 -8.34 -10.72
CA VAL A 61 -0.91 -9.76 -10.54
C VAL A 61 -1.24 -10.25 -9.13
N TRP A 62 -1.36 -9.33 -8.17
CA TRP A 62 -1.68 -9.64 -6.79
C TRP A 62 -2.29 -8.45 -6.04
N ARG A 63 -3.17 -8.73 -5.09
CA ARG A 63 -3.78 -7.77 -4.16
C ARG A 63 -3.82 -8.35 -2.75
N TYR A 64 -3.30 -7.62 -1.78
CA TYR A 64 -3.30 -8.03 -0.36
C TYR A 64 -4.71 -8.28 0.16
N GLY A 65 -5.63 -7.34 -0.10
CA GLY A 65 -6.99 -7.42 0.42
C GLY A 65 -7.78 -8.62 -0.10
N ALA A 66 -7.44 -9.15 -1.27
CA ALA A 66 -8.11 -10.30 -1.87
C ALA A 66 -7.83 -11.62 -1.13
N SER A 67 -6.73 -11.70 -0.40
CA SER A 67 -6.30 -12.90 0.33
C SER A 67 -6.60 -12.84 1.83
N GLN A 68 -7.25 -11.79 2.33
CA GLN A 68 -7.43 -11.53 3.75
C GLN A 68 -8.91 -11.32 4.11
N MET A 69 -9.26 -11.64 5.36
CA MET A 69 -10.58 -11.34 5.92
C MET A 69 -10.47 -10.14 6.85
N PHE A 70 -11.32 -9.13 6.63
CA PHE A 70 -11.39 -7.95 7.48
C PHE A 70 -12.76 -7.82 8.13
N THR A 71 -12.77 -7.33 9.37
CA THR A 71 -14.01 -7.00 10.07
C THR A 71 -14.76 -5.90 9.32
N GLN A 72 -16.09 -5.97 9.34
CA GLN A 72 -16.96 -4.96 8.72
C GLN A 72 -17.27 -3.82 9.70
N ALA A 73 -16.29 -3.43 10.51
CA ALA A 73 -16.42 -2.39 11.52
C ALA A 73 -15.76 -1.09 11.02
N LEU A 74 -16.47 0.03 11.17
CA LEU A 74 -15.90 1.35 10.95
C LEU A 74 -14.77 1.59 11.95
N GLY A 75 -13.75 2.33 11.53
CA GLY A 75 -12.65 2.71 12.41
C GLY A 75 -12.05 4.04 12.00
N SER A 76 -11.33 4.66 12.93
CA SER A 76 -10.53 5.84 12.66
C SER A 76 -9.19 5.77 13.38
N GLU A 77 -8.20 6.45 12.82
CA GLU A 77 -6.87 6.58 13.40
C GLU A 77 -6.40 8.02 13.24
N THR A 78 -5.94 8.63 14.32
CA THR A 78 -5.43 10.01 14.30
C THR A 78 -3.92 9.98 14.39
N ILE A 79 -3.28 10.67 13.45
CA ILE A 79 -1.84 10.86 13.37
C ILE A 79 -1.55 12.30 13.78
N GLY A 80 -0.88 12.49 14.92
CA GLY A 80 -0.47 13.80 15.40
C GLY A 80 0.60 14.46 14.52
N PRO A 81 0.89 15.75 14.72
CA PRO A 81 1.97 16.45 14.01
C PRO A 81 3.33 15.77 14.24
N GLY A 82 4.04 15.41 13.16
CA GLY A 82 5.31 14.70 13.20
C GLY A 82 5.22 13.21 13.59
N GLU A 83 4.02 12.69 13.83
CA GLU A 83 3.82 11.26 14.09
C GLU A 83 3.67 10.47 12.79
N ALA A 84 3.88 9.17 12.87
CA ALA A 84 3.70 8.26 11.76
C ALA A 84 3.05 6.94 12.21
N VAL A 85 2.33 6.33 11.28
CA VAL A 85 1.75 5.00 11.40
C VAL A 85 2.34 4.07 10.34
N GLY A 86 2.43 2.78 10.68
CA GLY A 86 2.97 1.75 9.80
C GLY A 86 1.93 0.66 9.56
N TYR A 87 1.79 0.24 8.31
CA TYR A 87 0.97 -0.89 7.90
C TYR A 87 1.82 -1.90 7.15
N GLU A 88 1.61 -3.18 7.44
CA GLU A 88 2.44 -4.26 6.92
C GLU A 88 1.59 -5.25 6.13
N GLY A 89 2.23 -5.90 5.16
CA GLY A 89 1.65 -6.96 4.35
C GLY A 89 2.74 -7.90 3.85
N THR A 90 2.35 -9.10 3.44
CA THR A 90 3.26 -10.07 2.83
C THR A 90 2.63 -10.62 1.56
N TRP A 91 3.31 -10.47 0.44
CA TRP A 91 2.99 -11.20 -0.78
C TRP A 91 3.76 -12.52 -0.75
N ARG A 92 3.06 -13.62 -0.44
CA ARG A 92 3.66 -14.94 -0.33
C ARG A 92 3.79 -15.61 -1.69
N ASP A 93 4.89 -16.35 -1.86
CA ASP A 93 5.22 -17.12 -3.07
C ASP A 93 4.99 -16.33 -4.38
N PRO A 94 5.49 -15.09 -4.51
CA PRO A 94 5.38 -14.33 -5.76
C PRO A 94 6.11 -15.06 -6.90
N PRO A 95 5.58 -15.04 -8.13
CA PRO A 95 6.35 -15.48 -9.29
C PRO A 95 7.62 -14.63 -9.44
N ALA A 96 8.69 -15.21 -9.98
CA ALA A 96 9.90 -14.47 -10.31
C ALA A 96 9.61 -13.39 -11.36
N GLY A 97 10.20 -12.21 -11.17
CA GLY A 97 10.01 -11.05 -12.04
C GLY A 97 10.15 -9.71 -11.32
N THR A 98 10.08 -8.62 -12.09
CA THR A 98 10.12 -7.25 -11.57
C THR A 98 8.71 -6.69 -11.48
N TYR A 99 8.37 -6.18 -10.29
CA TYR A 99 7.03 -5.68 -10.00
C TYR A 99 7.05 -4.29 -9.41
N ARG A 100 6.10 -3.47 -9.84
CA ARG A 100 5.75 -2.23 -9.16
C ARG A 100 4.67 -2.52 -8.13
N VAL A 101 5.01 -2.38 -6.86
CA VAL A 101 4.05 -2.49 -5.74
C VAL A 101 3.56 -1.10 -5.37
N VAL A 102 2.24 -0.95 -5.23
CA VAL A 102 1.58 0.26 -4.72
C VAL A 102 0.96 -0.09 -3.37
N GLY A 103 1.31 0.67 -2.33
CA GLY A 103 0.70 0.61 -1.01
C GLY A 103 -0.13 1.87 -0.78
N GLU A 104 -1.37 1.71 -0.34
CA GLU A 104 -2.29 2.82 -0.08
C GLU A 104 -3.05 2.60 1.22
N ALA A 105 -3.33 3.69 1.95
CA ALA A 105 -4.30 3.61 3.04
C ALA A 105 -5.71 3.49 2.44
N THR A 106 -6.54 2.61 2.99
CA THR A 106 -7.94 2.44 2.58
C THR A 106 -8.86 3.50 3.21
N ALA A 107 -8.28 4.60 3.68
CA ALA A 107 -8.99 5.71 4.28
C ALA A 107 -9.91 6.35 3.23
N THR A 108 -11.13 6.67 3.61
CA THR A 108 -12.14 7.21 2.69
C THR A 108 -12.08 8.72 2.51
N ASP A 109 -11.43 9.42 3.44
CA ASP A 109 -11.31 10.87 3.41
C ASP A 109 -9.94 11.37 2.90
N ARG A 110 -8.96 10.47 2.73
CA ARG A 110 -7.61 10.79 2.24
C ARG A 110 -7.15 9.80 1.18
N ASP A 111 -6.62 10.31 0.07
CA ASP A 111 -5.82 9.54 -0.89
C ASP A 111 -4.36 9.66 -0.48
N VAL A 112 -3.79 8.61 0.11
CA VAL A 112 -2.38 8.56 0.51
C VAL A 112 -1.79 7.21 0.15
N ARG A 113 -0.73 7.25 -0.67
CA ARG A 113 -0.12 6.07 -1.27
C ARG A 113 1.33 6.29 -1.63
N ALA A 114 2.08 5.21 -1.68
CA ALA A 114 3.45 5.17 -2.16
C ALA A 114 3.65 3.94 -3.04
N ALA A 115 4.69 3.97 -3.87
CA ALA A 115 5.06 2.85 -4.72
C ALA A 115 6.53 2.52 -4.57
N ALA A 116 6.86 1.25 -4.75
CA ALA A 116 8.21 0.71 -4.75
C ALA A 116 8.32 -0.35 -5.84
N VAL A 117 9.54 -0.53 -6.37
CA VAL A 117 9.85 -1.64 -7.28
C VAL A 117 10.50 -2.75 -6.46
N VAL A 118 10.18 -3.99 -6.78
CA VAL A 118 10.80 -5.18 -6.20
C VAL A 118 11.11 -6.17 -7.30
N ASP A 119 12.31 -6.75 -7.21
CA ASP A 119 12.75 -7.87 -8.05
C ASP A 119 12.64 -9.15 -7.22
N VAL A 120 11.93 -10.13 -7.78
CA VAL A 120 11.75 -11.47 -7.20
C VAL A 120 12.54 -12.45 -8.04
N GLU A 121 13.43 -13.20 -7.40
CA GLU A 121 14.32 -14.21 -8.03
C GLU A 121 13.78 -15.63 -7.91
#